data_AF-A0A956Z9B2-F1
#
_entry.id   AF-A0A956Z9B2-F1
#
_cell.length_a   1.000
_cell.length_b   1.000
_cell.length_c   1.000
_cell.angle_alpha   90.00
_cell.angle_beta   90.00
_cell.angle_gamma   90.00
#
_symmetry.space_group_name_H-M   'P 1'
#
loop_
_entity.id
_entity.type
_entity.pdbx_description
1 polymer ?
#
loop_
_entity_poly.entity_id
_entity_poly.type
_entity_poly.pdbx_seq_one_letter_code
_entity_poly.pdbx_strand_id
1 'polypeptide(L)'
;GSIKEWIKLKGLPSDKPLQQRAEEIFAMMLGWGRAHRKKVDSFKLSDAGLSPDRWLAVVGVNTVTRVKLRVEKSGSSPEFKLSSSDRADHWNKFNTLDPLCRFTGDGTVPFEGAVPKFLAPENLVCVTPADYGYWEIGDKLINSVGGFHGILPNMNMLHRLLVRFFTGAPDSRENTWGRRAPGVAKEVWKPPLPLADKTDK
;
A
#
# COMPACT_ATOMS: atom_id res chain seq x y z
N GLY A 1 5.75 -20.33 -14.26
CA GLY A 1 5.69 -21.10 -13.01
C GLY A 1 4.31 -20.95 -12.41
N SER A 2 3.44 -21.92 -12.65
CA SER A 2 2.10 -21.95 -12.06
C SER A 2 2.11 -22.66 -10.70
N ILE A 3 1.13 -22.38 -9.83
CA ILE A 3 0.91 -23.14 -8.59
C ILE A 3 0.80 -24.65 -8.87
N LYS A 4 0.25 -25.01 -10.04
CA LYS A 4 0.16 -26.39 -10.53
C LYS A 4 1.53 -27.05 -10.72
N GLU A 5 2.51 -26.33 -11.26
CA GLU A 5 3.90 -26.82 -11.39
C GLU A 5 4.59 -26.97 -10.04
N TRP A 6 4.36 -26.04 -9.11
CA TRP A 6 4.96 -26.12 -7.78
C TRP A 6 4.43 -27.32 -6.98
N ILE A 7 3.12 -27.56 -7.02
CA ILE A 7 2.49 -28.73 -6.38
C ILE A 7 2.96 -30.03 -7.04
N LYS A 8 3.16 -30.05 -8.36
CA LYS A 8 3.72 -31.21 -9.09
C LYS A 8 5.17 -31.51 -8.68
N LEU A 9 5.99 -30.49 -8.44
CA LEU A 9 7.42 -30.63 -8.13
C LEU A 9 7.71 -30.85 -6.63
N LYS A 10 6.82 -30.43 -5.73
CA LYS A 10 7.08 -30.38 -4.27
C LYS A 10 5.98 -30.99 -3.40
N GLY A 11 4.92 -31.55 -3.97
CA GLY A 11 3.84 -32.17 -3.21
C GLY A 11 4.21 -33.53 -2.60
N LEU A 12 3.94 -33.72 -1.30
CA LEU A 12 4.07 -35.02 -0.60
C LEU A 12 3.24 -36.14 -1.27
N PRO A 13 3.57 -37.43 -1.17
CA PRO A 13 2.75 -38.52 -1.72
C PRO A 13 1.28 -38.43 -1.26
N SER A 14 0.33 -38.72 -2.16
CA SER A 14 -1.11 -38.63 -1.89
C SER A 14 -1.87 -39.55 -2.85
N ASP A 15 -2.92 -40.22 -2.35
CA ASP A 15 -3.76 -41.15 -3.13
C ASP A 15 -4.73 -40.42 -4.08
N LYS A 16 -4.91 -39.10 -3.89
CA LYS A 16 -5.76 -38.26 -4.76
C LYS A 16 -5.03 -37.84 -6.05
N PRO A 17 -5.74 -37.73 -7.18
CA PRO A 17 -5.21 -37.13 -8.41
C PRO A 17 -4.64 -35.72 -8.16
N LEU A 18 -3.49 -35.41 -8.78
CA LEU A 18 -2.77 -34.14 -8.61
C LEU A 18 -3.63 -32.90 -8.85
N GLN A 19 -4.55 -32.96 -9.82
CA GLN A 19 -5.44 -31.85 -10.14
C GLN A 19 -6.43 -31.58 -9.01
N GLN A 20 -7.08 -32.62 -8.48
CA GLN A 20 -8.02 -32.50 -7.37
C GLN A 20 -7.32 -31.92 -6.12
N ARG A 21 -6.08 -32.35 -5.85
CA ARG A 21 -5.29 -31.80 -4.75
C ARG A 21 -4.91 -30.32 -4.96
N ALA A 22 -4.57 -29.94 -6.19
CA ALA A 22 -4.28 -28.54 -6.50
C ALA A 22 -5.53 -27.66 -6.33
N GLU A 23 -6.70 -28.15 -6.74
CA GLU A 23 -7.99 -27.48 -6.53
C GLU A 23 -8.35 -27.36 -5.04
N GLU A 24 -8.15 -28.41 -4.25
CA GLU A 24 -8.37 -28.39 -2.78
C GLU A 24 -7.44 -27.39 -2.08
N ILE A 25 -6.14 -27.41 -2.38
CA ILE A 25 -5.17 -26.46 -1.82
C ILE A 25 -5.54 -25.03 -2.22
N PHE A 26 -5.87 -24.81 -3.49
CA PHE A 26 -6.24 -23.48 -3.98
C PHE A 26 -7.51 -22.98 -3.29
N ALA A 27 -8.55 -23.81 -3.17
CA ALA A 27 -9.78 -23.48 -2.45
C ALA A 27 -9.50 -23.15 -0.97
N MET A 28 -8.61 -23.90 -0.31
CA MET A 28 -8.18 -23.63 1.06
C MET A 28 -7.46 -22.28 1.18
N MET A 29 -6.52 -21.97 0.26
CA MET A 29 -5.82 -20.68 0.22
C MET A 29 -6.80 -19.52 0.00
N LEU A 30 -7.78 -19.69 -0.90
CA LEU A 30 -8.85 -18.70 -1.11
C LEU A 30 -9.73 -18.53 0.13
N GLY A 31 -10.03 -19.63 0.84
CA GLY A 31 -10.76 -19.62 2.10
C GLY A 31 -10.02 -18.83 3.18
N TRP A 32 -8.72 -19.09 3.36
CA TRP A 32 -7.87 -18.34 4.28
C TRP A 32 -7.78 -16.86 3.91
N GLY A 33 -7.59 -16.54 2.64
CA GLY A 33 -7.58 -15.16 2.16
C GLY A 33 -8.90 -14.43 2.46
N ARG A 34 -10.05 -15.09 2.26
CA ARG A 34 -11.37 -14.53 2.58
C ARG A 34 -11.55 -14.32 4.08
N ALA A 35 -11.20 -15.31 4.90
CA ALA A 35 -11.31 -15.23 6.35
C ALA A 35 -10.40 -14.11 6.91
N HIS A 36 -9.17 -14.02 6.42
CA HIS A 36 -8.23 -12.97 6.79
C HIS A 36 -8.77 -11.59 6.40
N ARG A 37 -9.23 -11.41 5.15
CA ARG A 37 -9.86 -10.15 4.71
C ARG A 37 -11.05 -9.77 5.59
N LYS A 38 -11.95 -10.72 5.88
CA LYS A 38 -13.10 -10.47 6.76
C LYS A 38 -12.65 -9.98 8.15
N LYS A 39 -11.64 -10.62 8.73
CA LYS A 39 -11.09 -10.24 10.05
C LYS A 39 -10.50 -8.82 10.04
N VAL A 40 -9.70 -8.48 9.03
CA VAL A 40 -9.10 -7.15 8.88
C VAL A 40 -10.17 -6.10 8.62
N ASP A 41 -11.15 -6.41 7.77
CA ASP A 41 -12.23 -5.49 7.40
C ASP A 41 -13.17 -5.17 8.56
N SER A 42 -13.35 -6.10 9.49
CA SER A 42 -14.18 -5.91 10.68
C SER A 42 -13.44 -5.32 11.87
N PHE A 43 -12.11 -5.20 11.80
CA PHE A 43 -11.30 -4.72 12.92
C PHE A 43 -11.57 -3.24 13.20
N LYS A 44 -11.78 -2.90 14.47
CA LYS A 44 -11.83 -1.51 14.95
C LYS A 44 -10.74 -1.29 15.97
N LEU A 45 -10.12 -0.11 15.95
CA LEU A 45 -9.08 0.26 16.90
C LEU A 45 -9.57 0.18 18.36
N SER A 46 -10.82 0.56 18.61
CA SER A 46 -11.47 0.47 19.92
C SER A 46 -11.48 -0.93 20.50
N ASP A 47 -11.59 -1.96 19.66
CA ASP A 47 -11.65 -3.36 20.11
C ASP A 47 -10.31 -3.82 20.70
N ALA A 48 -9.22 -3.11 20.38
CA ALA A 48 -7.88 -3.32 20.93
C ALA A 48 -7.48 -2.26 21.98
N GLY A 49 -8.40 -1.37 22.38
CA GLY A 49 -8.08 -0.25 23.26
C GLY A 49 -7.10 0.76 22.64
N LEU A 50 -7.06 0.84 21.31
CA LEU A 50 -6.18 1.74 20.56
C LEU A 50 -6.98 2.92 20.00
N SER A 51 -6.29 4.03 19.80
CA SER A 51 -6.78 5.24 19.13
C SER A 51 -5.96 5.52 17.86
N PRO A 52 -6.48 6.31 16.90
CA PRO A 52 -5.78 6.58 15.63
C PRO A 52 -4.37 7.16 15.79
N ASP A 53 -4.12 7.96 16.82
CA ASP A 53 -2.80 8.53 17.15
C ASP A 53 -1.76 7.46 17.55
N ARG A 54 -2.21 6.23 17.83
CA ARG A 54 -1.34 5.07 18.11
C ARG A 54 -0.96 4.31 16.84
N TRP A 55 -1.25 4.84 15.66
CA TRP A 55 -0.93 4.23 14.37
C TRP A 55 -0.30 5.21 13.40
N LEU A 56 0.88 4.86 12.90
CA LEU A 56 1.53 5.55 11.79
C LEU A 56 1.36 4.77 10.50
N ALA A 57 0.35 5.14 9.71
CA ALA A 57 0.11 4.58 8.39
C ALA A 57 0.75 5.46 7.31
N VAL A 58 1.87 4.98 6.75
CA VAL A 58 2.58 5.62 5.65
C VAL A 58 2.13 5.01 4.33
N VAL A 59 1.70 5.85 3.39
CA VAL A 59 1.17 5.42 2.09
C VAL A 59 1.97 6.04 0.96
N GLY A 60 2.52 5.21 0.07
CA GLY A 60 3.19 5.70 -1.13
C GLY A 60 2.18 6.11 -2.20
N VAL A 61 2.40 7.30 -2.77
CA VAL A 61 1.58 7.90 -3.84
C VAL A 61 2.47 8.57 -4.90
N ASN A 62 1.87 9.11 -5.96
CA ASN A 62 2.57 9.76 -7.07
C ASN A 62 3.49 8.80 -7.82
N THR A 63 3.00 7.60 -8.13
CA THR A 63 3.65 6.65 -9.03
C THR A 63 2.61 5.87 -9.83
N VAL A 64 2.89 5.64 -11.11
CA VAL A 64 2.04 4.86 -12.02
C VAL A 64 1.83 3.44 -11.47
N THR A 65 0.60 3.18 -11.02
CA THR A 65 0.23 1.96 -10.30
C THR A 65 -1.02 1.34 -10.91
N ARG A 66 -1.15 0.01 -10.86
CA ARG A 66 -2.38 -0.66 -11.30
C ARG A 66 -3.51 -0.36 -10.31
N VAL A 67 -4.43 0.52 -10.69
CA VAL A 67 -5.54 1.02 -9.85
C VAL A 67 -6.87 0.38 -10.21
N LYS A 68 -6.93 -0.33 -11.35
CA LYS A 68 -8.11 -1.07 -11.80
C LYS A 68 -7.73 -2.52 -12.07
N LEU A 69 -8.66 -3.42 -11.81
CA LEU A 69 -8.55 -4.83 -12.16
C LEU A 69 -9.91 -5.27 -12.68
N ARG A 70 -9.93 -5.81 -13.90
CA ARG A 70 -11.12 -6.41 -14.46
C ARG A 70 -11.01 -7.93 -14.38
N VAL A 71 -12.05 -8.56 -13.83
CA VAL A 71 -12.22 -10.01 -13.85
C VAL A 71 -13.35 -10.31 -14.82
N GLU A 72 -13.04 -11.02 -15.89
CA GLU A 72 -14.03 -11.45 -16.89
C GLU A 72 -14.20 -12.96 -16.83
N LYS A 73 -15.32 -13.47 -17.33
CA LYS A 73 -15.57 -14.91 -17.45
C LYS A 73 -15.11 -15.38 -18.82
N SER A 74 -14.15 -16.31 -18.85
CA SER A 74 -13.67 -16.96 -20.08
C SER A 74 -14.08 -18.43 -20.02
N GLY A 75 -15.17 -18.78 -20.71
CA GLY A 75 -15.80 -20.09 -20.58
C GLY A 75 -16.35 -20.33 -19.16
N SER A 76 -15.86 -21.36 -18.47
CA SER A 76 -16.24 -21.67 -17.08
C SER A 76 -15.32 -21.05 -16.02
N SER A 77 -14.23 -20.37 -16.43
CA SER A 77 -13.18 -19.91 -15.52
C SER A 77 -13.11 -18.37 -15.43
N PRO A 78 -12.80 -17.81 -14.25
CA PRO A 78 -12.49 -16.39 -14.13
C PRO A 78 -11.12 -16.09 -14.75
N GLU A 79 -11.01 -15.00 -15.50
CA GLU A 79 -9.77 -14.53 -16.12
C GLU A 79 -9.50 -13.09 -15.71
N PHE A 80 -8.29 -12.80 -15.24
CA PHE A 80 -7.84 -11.45 -14.94
C PHE A 80 -7.41 -10.76 -16.23
N LYS A 81 -8.17 -9.73 -16.66
CA LYS A 81 -7.75 -8.89 -17.77
C LYS A 81 -6.84 -7.79 -17.25
N LEU A 82 -5.59 -7.84 -17.68
CA LEU A 82 -4.57 -6.88 -17.33
C LEU A 82 -4.23 -6.06 -18.57
N SER A 83 -4.66 -4.81 -18.61
CA SER A 83 -4.27 -3.84 -19.64
C SER A 83 -3.29 -2.82 -19.09
N SER A 84 -2.61 -2.08 -19.96
CA SER A 84 -1.77 -0.95 -19.55
C SER A 84 -2.62 0.23 -19.04
N SER A 85 -3.83 0.42 -19.58
CA SER A 85 -4.76 1.48 -19.17
C SER A 85 -5.38 1.28 -17.79
N ASP A 86 -5.20 0.10 -17.19
CA ASP A 86 -5.52 -0.15 -15.78
C ASP A 86 -4.49 0.46 -14.82
N ARG A 87 -3.34 0.94 -15.34
CA ARG A 87 -2.34 1.67 -14.56
C ARG A 87 -2.53 3.16 -14.75
N ALA A 88 -2.53 3.90 -13.64
CA ALA A 88 -2.67 5.34 -13.66
C ALA A 88 -1.87 5.97 -12.52
N ASP A 89 -1.57 7.24 -12.69
CA ASP A 89 -1.18 8.14 -11.63
C ASP A 89 -1.83 9.50 -11.89
N HIS A 90 -2.88 9.78 -11.14
CA HIS A 90 -3.61 11.04 -11.19
C HIS A 90 -3.28 11.92 -10.00
N TRP A 91 -2.21 11.62 -9.25
CA TRP A 91 -1.77 12.45 -8.14
C TRP A 91 -1.54 13.88 -8.63
N ASN A 92 -2.34 14.81 -8.12
CA ASN A 92 -2.22 16.23 -8.40
C ASN A 92 -2.02 17.00 -7.10
N LYS A 93 -0.78 17.43 -6.87
CA LYS A 93 -0.42 18.18 -5.66
C LYS A 93 -1.15 19.53 -5.53
N PHE A 94 -1.59 20.10 -6.65
CA PHE A 94 -2.32 21.38 -6.68
C PHE A 94 -3.83 21.23 -6.53
N ASN A 95 -4.36 20.01 -6.64
CA ASN A 95 -5.78 19.73 -6.44
C ASN A 95 -5.98 18.31 -5.90
N THR A 96 -5.48 18.06 -4.69
CA THR A 96 -5.64 16.75 -4.03
C THR A 96 -7.07 16.43 -3.66
N LEU A 97 -7.99 17.39 -3.76
CA LEU A 97 -9.43 17.18 -3.53
C LEU A 97 -10.15 16.57 -4.75
N ASP A 98 -9.52 16.55 -5.93
CA ASP A 98 -10.05 15.83 -7.08
C ASP A 98 -10.17 14.33 -6.75
N PRO A 99 -11.36 13.72 -6.86
CA PRO A 99 -11.55 12.29 -6.63
C PRO A 99 -10.63 11.41 -7.47
N LEU A 100 -10.22 11.86 -8.66
CA LEU A 100 -9.28 11.14 -9.50
C LEU A 100 -7.90 11.01 -8.86
N CYS A 101 -7.49 11.90 -7.95
CA CYS A 101 -6.21 11.79 -7.24
C CYS A 101 -6.06 10.50 -6.43
N ARG A 102 -7.17 9.81 -6.12
CA ARG A 102 -7.16 8.48 -5.49
C ARG A 102 -6.62 7.39 -6.42
N PHE A 103 -6.61 7.63 -7.73
CA PHE A 103 -6.04 6.72 -8.72
C PHE A 103 -4.53 6.94 -8.84
N THR A 104 -3.82 6.52 -7.80
CA THR A 104 -2.36 6.58 -7.67
C THR A 104 -1.87 5.39 -6.84
N GLY A 105 -0.58 5.33 -6.53
CA GLY A 105 0.00 4.35 -5.63
C GLY A 105 1.52 4.46 -5.59
N ASP A 106 2.19 3.38 -5.17
CA ASP A 106 3.64 3.33 -5.01
C ASP A 106 4.37 2.56 -6.13
N GLY A 107 3.68 2.31 -7.24
CA GLY A 107 4.14 1.51 -8.37
C GLY A 107 3.73 0.04 -8.30
N THR A 108 3.37 -0.46 -7.09
CA THR A 108 2.93 -1.84 -6.85
C THR A 108 1.54 -1.89 -6.22
N VAL A 109 1.35 -1.20 -5.09
CA VAL A 109 0.11 -1.16 -4.30
C VAL A 109 -0.64 0.14 -4.62
N PRO A 110 -1.88 0.07 -5.15
CA PRO A 110 -2.68 1.26 -5.37
C PRO A 110 -3.07 1.90 -4.03
N PHE A 111 -3.32 3.21 -4.01
CA PHE A 111 -3.70 3.97 -2.82
C PHE A 111 -4.82 3.27 -2.03
N GLU A 112 -5.93 2.89 -2.69
CA GLU A 112 -7.04 2.17 -2.05
C GLU A 112 -6.64 0.83 -1.40
N GLY A 113 -5.62 0.17 -1.94
CA GLY A 113 -5.08 -1.07 -1.39
C GLY A 113 -4.17 -0.86 -0.18
N ALA A 114 -3.60 0.34 -0.04
CA ALA A 114 -2.71 0.70 1.06
C ALA A 114 -3.44 1.34 2.25
N VAL A 115 -4.67 1.84 2.06
CA VAL A 115 -5.48 2.47 3.12
C VAL A 115 -6.01 1.41 4.10
N PRO A 116 -5.61 1.44 5.38
CA PRO A 116 -6.18 0.54 6.38
C PRO A 116 -7.63 0.94 6.69
N LYS A 117 -8.58 -0.01 6.64
CA LYS A 117 -10.02 0.29 6.85
C LYS A 117 -10.37 0.80 8.25
N PHE A 118 -9.50 0.55 9.23
CA PHE A 118 -9.68 0.99 10.61
C PHE A 118 -9.12 2.40 10.87
N LEU A 119 -8.51 3.04 9.87
CA LEU A 119 -8.04 4.43 9.91
C LEU A 119 -8.78 5.29 8.90
N ALA A 120 -9.10 6.51 9.30
CA ALA A 120 -9.67 7.48 8.39
C ALA A 120 -8.56 8.09 7.51
N PRO A 121 -8.86 8.52 6.26
CA PRO A 121 -7.88 9.14 5.37
C PRO A 121 -7.13 10.32 5.99
N GLU A 122 -7.79 11.06 6.90
CA GLU A 122 -7.24 12.19 7.64
C GLU A 122 -6.04 11.82 8.53
N ASN A 123 -5.90 10.55 8.91
CA ASN A 123 -4.81 10.06 9.75
C ASN A 123 -3.60 9.52 8.95
N LEU A 124 -3.72 9.44 7.63
CA LEU A 124 -2.68 8.87 6.78
C LEU A 124 -1.57 9.88 6.50
N VAL A 125 -0.35 9.35 6.35
CA VAL A 125 0.82 10.12 5.92
C VAL A 125 1.22 9.65 4.53
N CYS A 126 0.86 10.44 3.52
CA CYS A 126 1.27 10.14 2.15
C CYS A 126 2.71 10.60 1.88
N VAL A 127 3.43 9.83 1.08
CA VAL A 127 4.80 10.12 0.65
C VAL A 127 4.99 9.77 -0.82
N THR A 128 5.94 10.42 -1.46
CA THR A 128 6.19 10.36 -2.90
C THR A 128 7.67 10.11 -3.18
N PRO A 129 8.05 9.75 -4.41
CA PRO A 129 9.46 9.68 -4.80
C PRO A 129 10.22 11.00 -4.59
N ALA A 130 9.54 12.15 -4.65
CA ALA A 130 10.15 13.47 -4.45
C ALA A 130 10.55 13.74 -2.98
N ASP A 131 10.16 12.87 -2.04
CA ASP A 131 10.54 13.00 -0.64
C ASP A 131 11.91 12.36 -0.33
N TYR A 132 12.53 11.67 -1.30
CA TYR A 132 13.93 11.29 -1.21
C TYR A 132 14.85 12.51 -1.32
N GLY A 133 15.89 12.54 -0.49
CA GLY A 133 16.98 13.50 -0.67
C GLY A 133 17.70 13.27 -2.00
N TYR A 134 18.26 14.33 -2.58
CA TYR A 134 19.03 14.29 -3.84
C TYR A 134 20.09 13.17 -3.85
N TRP A 135 20.83 13.04 -2.74
CA TRP A 135 21.86 12.01 -2.56
C TRP A 135 21.30 10.59 -2.35
N GLU A 136 20.06 10.45 -1.89
CA GLU A 136 19.42 9.13 -1.70
C GLU A 136 18.99 8.51 -3.03
N ILE A 137 18.70 9.32 -4.04
CA ILE A 137 18.26 8.85 -5.37
C ILE A 137 19.47 8.36 -6.19
N GLY A 138 20.61 9.04 -6.08
CA GLY A 138 21.86 8.66 -6.76
C GLY A 138 22.31 7.23 -6.45
N ASP A 139 22.26 6.84 -5.17
CA ASP A 139 22.62 5.48 -4.72
C ASP A 139 21.56 4.42 -5.09
N LYS A 140 20.33 4.83 -5.41
CA LYS A 140 19.18 3.92 -5.67
C LYS A 140 18.94 3.64 -7.15
N LEU A 141 19.24 4.58 -8.05
CA LEU A 141 19.18 4.37 -9.51
C LEU A 141 20.09 3.23 -9.96
N ILE A 142 21.17 2.97 -9.22
CA ILE A 142 22.12 1.87 -9.48
C ILE A 142 21.54 0.49 -9.06
N ASN A 143 20.47 0.46 -8.24
CA ASN A 143 19.94 -0.77 -7.62
C ASN A 143 18.44 -1.08 -7.87
N SER A 144 17.69 -0.28 -8.63
CA SER A 144 16.22 -0.41 -8.66
C SER A 144 15.66 -1.27 -9.82
N VAL A 145 15.47 -2.56 -9.56
CA VAL A 145 14.50 -3.41 -10.29
C VAL A 145 13.09 -3.34 -9.63
N GLY A 146 12.97 -2.78 -8.41
CA GLY A 146 11.79 -2.91 -7.53
C GLY A 146 10.78 -1.75 -7.46
N GLY A 147 10.95 -0.66 -8.22
CA GLY A 147 10.04 0.51 -8.18
C GLY A 147 9.99 1.24 -6.83
N PHE A 148 9.17 2.30 -6.71
CA PHE A 148 9.08 3.14 -5.50
C PHE A 148 8.69 2.32 -4.26
N HIS A 149 7.75 1.39 -4.38
CA HIS A 149 7.36 0.43 -3.34
C HIS A 149 8.56 -0.27 -2.67
N GLY A 150 9.44 -0.86 -3.48
CA GLY A 150 10.56 -1.66 -2.96
C GLY A 150 11.63 -0.82 -2.26
N ILE A 151 11.75 0.46 -2.62
CA ILE A 151 12.73 1.36 -2.00
C ILE A 151 12.16 2.18 -0.85
N LEU A 152 10.82 2.28 -0.74
CA LEU A 152 10.11 3.10 0.26
C LEU A 152 10.70 2.97 1.68
N PRO A 153 10.99 1.76 2.20
CA PRO A 153 11.58 1.62 3.54
C PRO A 153 12.93 2.33 3.69
N ASN A 154 13.70 2.51 2.62
CA ASN A 154 15.03 3.12 2.66
C ASN A 154 15.00 4.66 2.67
N MET A 155 13.86 5.30 2.87
CA MET A 155 13.74 6.76 2.93
C MET A 155 14.21 7.26 4.30
N ASN A 156 15.26 8.08 4.34
CA ASN A 156 15.77 8.57 5.62
C ASN A 156 14.74 9.41 6.39
N MET A 157 13.88 10.16 5.67
CA MET A 157 12.78 10.89 6.29
C MET A 157 11.82 9.93 7.01
N LEU A 158 11.48 8.78 6.42
CA LEU A 158 10.62 7.77 7.06
C LEU A 158 11.27 7.12 8.28
N HIS A 159 12.57 6.84 8.23
CA HIS A 159 13.30 6.35 9.40
C HIS A 159 13.21 7.34 10.58
N ARG A 160 13.41 8.65 10.32
CA ARG A 160 13.26 9.68 11.35
C ARG A 160 11.83 9.76 11.86
N LEU A 161 10.84 9.68 10.96
CA LEU A 161 9.42 9.68 11.31
C LEU A 161 9.06 8.50 12.22
N LEU A 162 9.54 7.29 11.92
CA LEU A 162 9.34 6.10 12.73
C LEU A 162 9.98 6.25 14.12
N VAL A 163 11.22 6.72 14.19
CA VAL A 163 11.90 6.97 15.48
C VAL A 163 11.11 7.97 16.31
N ARG A 164 10.67 9.09 15.72
CA ARG A 164 9.82 10.07 16.42
C ARG A 164 8.52 9.46 16.92
N PHE A 165 7.86 8.65 16.09
CA PHE A 165 6.59 8.00 16.44
C PHE A 165 6.73 7.06 17.65
N PHE A 166 7.79 6.24 17.69
CA PHE A 166 8.00 5.30 18.78
C PHE A 166 8.54 5.95 20.06
N THR A 167 9.34 7.01 19.95
CA THR A 167 10.04 7.62 21.09
C THR A 167 9.37 8.87 21.63
N GLY A 168 8.45 9.48 20.88
CA GLY A 168 7.90 10.80 21.20
C GLY A 168 8.90 11.95 21.00
N ALA A 169 10.04 11.71 20.34
CA ALA A 169 11.06 12.73 20.15
C ALA A 169 10.53 13.95 19.34
N PRO A 170 10.90 15.18 19.75
CA PRO A 170 10.52 16.39 19.03
C PRO A 170 11.18 16.46 17.64
N ASP A 171 10.61 17.26 16.72
CA ASP A 171 11.22 17.55 15.41
C ASP A 171 12.11 18.81 15.46
N SER A 172 13.15 18.81 16.29
CA SER A 172 14.00 20.00 16.49
C SER A 172 14.72 20.48 15.23
N ARG A 173 14.72 19.68 14.15
CA ARG A 173 15.39 19.99 12.88
C ARG A 173 14.41 20.10 11.71
N GLU A 174 13.10 20.09 11.98
CA GLU A 174 12.03 20.20 10.98
C GLU A 174 12.22 19.26 9.77
N ASN A 175 12.69 18.03 10.03
CA ASN A 175 13.12 17.09 9.00
C ASN A 175 12.21 15.88 8.85
N THR A 176 11.00 15.96 9.40
CA THR A 176 9.92 15.00 9.16
C THR A 176 8.69 15.72 8.63
N TRP A 177 8.08 15.13 7.62
CA TRP A 177 6.94 15.73 6.93
C TRP A 177 6.07 14.64 6.32
N GLY A 178 4.95 15.07 5.76
CA GLY A 178 4.06 14.20 5.03
C GLY A 178 3.24 14.98 4.01
N ARG A 179 2.38 14.24 3.33
CA ARG A 179 1.34 14.78 2.46
C ARG A 179 0.00 14.24 2.91
N ARG A 180 -1.04 15.00 2.64
CA ARG A 180 -2.42 14.61 2.90
C ARG A 180 -2.84 13.48 1.98
N ALA A 181 -3.73 12.62 2.44
CA ALA A 181 -4.40 11.70 1.53
C ALA A 181 -5.26 12.46 0.51
N PRO A 182 -5.47 11.94 -0.71
CA PRO A 182 -6.42 12.52 -1.65
C PRO A 182 -7.82 12.65 -1.04
N GLY A 183 -8.43 13.82 -1.22
CA GLY A 183 -9.72 14.20 -0.64
C GLY A 183 -9.64 14.81 0.77
N VAL A 184 -8.45 14.89 1.38
CA VAL A 184 -8.28 15.42 2.73
C VAL A 184 -7.87 16.89 2.69
N ALA A 185 -8.73 17.76 3.24
CA ALA A 185 -8.44 19.18 3.42
C ALA A 185 -7.37 19.39 4.52
N LYS A 186 -6.67 20.53 4.47
CA LYS A 186 -5.52 20.80 5.35
C LYS A 186 -5.92 20.87 6.82
N GLU A 187 -7.09 21.43 7.09
CA GLU A 187 -7.61 21.72 8.42
C GLU A 187 -8.06 20.44 9.15
N VAL A 188 -8.37 19.38 8.39
CA VAL A 188 -8.84 18.10 8.93
C VAL A 188 -7.74 17.04 8.96
N TRP A 189 -6.60 17.28 8.29
CA TRP A 189 -5.47 16.36 8.33
C TRP A 189 -4.88 16.28 9.74
N LYS A 190 -4.94 15.07 10.32
CA LYS A 190 -4.57 14.77 11.70
C LYS A 190 -3.68 13.53 11.73
N PRO A 191 -2.45 13.62 11.20
CA PRO A 191 -1.48 12.55 11.35
C PRO A 191 -1.17 12.30 12.84
N PRO A 192 -0.68 11.11 13.21
CA PRO A 192 -0.38 10.75 14.61
C PRO A 192 0.78 11.55 15.21
N LEU A 193 1.46 12.36 14.40
CA LEU A 193 2.55 13.25 14.79
C LEU A 193 2.28 14.64 14.22
N PRO A 194 2.72 15.72 14.89
CA PRO A 194 2.79 17.02 14.25
C PRO A 194 3.83 16.97 13.12
N LEU A 195 3.37 17.20 11.88
CA LEU A 195 4.17 17.12 10.65
C LEU A 195 3.93 18.36 9.79
N ALA A 196 4.98 18.79 9.09
CA ALA A 196 4.83 19.75 8.01
C ALA A 196 4.04 19.11 6.86
N ASP A 197 3.01 19.81 6.39
CA ASP A 197 2.28 19.46 5.17
C ASP A 197 3.06 19.93 3.94
N LYS A 198 3.53 18.99 3.11
CA LYS A 198 4.19 19.30 1.85
C LYS A 198 3.27 19.21 0.64
N THR A 199 1.98 18.94 0.80
CA THR A 199 1.03 18.80 -0.32
C THR A 199 1.11 19.96 -1.29
N ASP A 200 1.24 21.19 -0.78
CA ASP A 200 1.24 22.40 -1.61
C ASP A 200 2.64 22.85 -2.07
N LYS A 201 3.70 22.09 -1.77
CA LYS A 201 5.10 22.38 -2.14
C LYS A 201 5.54 21.55 -3.35
#